data_AF-A0A1Y5EJT2-F1
#
_entry.id   AF-A0A1Y5EJT2-F1
#
_cell.length_a   1.000
_cell.length_b   1.000
_cell.length_c   1.000
_cell.angle_alpha   90.00
_cell.angle_beta   90.00
_cell.angle_gamma   90.00
#
_symmetry.space_group_name_H-M   'P 1'
#
loop_
_entity.id
_entity.type
_entity.pdbx_description
1 polymer ?
#
loop_
_entity_poly.entity_id
_entity_poly.type
_entity_poly.pdbx_seq_one_letter_code
_entity_poly.pdbx_strand_id
1 'polypeptide(L)'
;MNTLLSAGIIFTLLAIVFCLYRWGNVKCIGVTPVKTFTFIAILFTSGLDVGLIMFPLTEFAGYGDLATSPEYGFSNPLAIEFAYWGFLIWGFYFLTSFYFCVIEPKVGFFQIPLIKWINNVVIIGTCAFTAYLLLTNLPWYLPELSEQGSIVTTFYVIVFAVIIAAVFSSTDIKYVRILSLASTWLFLALIAVMWFLAAMGPNEMLDAANLIGNYFV
;
A
#
# COMPACT_ATOMS: atom_id res chain seq x y z
N MET A 1 15.37 19.24 -8.30
CA MET A 1 14.52 18.19 -7.72
C MET A 1 14.24 17.06 -8.72
N ASN A 2 13.68 17.36 -9.90
CA ASN A 2 13.32 16.35 -10.89
C ASN A 2 14.48 15.46 -11.37
N THR A 3 15.67 16.00 -11.60
CA THR A 3 16.82 15.21 -12.09
C THR A 3 17.29 14.15 -11.10
N LEU A 4 17.31 14.46 -9.80
CA LEU A 4 17.69 13.51 -8.75
C LEU A 4 16.64 12.41 -8.59
N LEU A 5 15.35 12.77 -8.64
CA LEU A 5 14.25 11.81 -8.58
C LEU A 5 14.30 10.86 -9.79
N SER A 6 14.42 11.40 -11.00
CA SER A 6 14.54 10.59 -12.23
C SER A 6 15.76 9.67 -12.19
N ALA A 7 16.92 10.18 -11.74
CA ALA A 7 18.11 9.35 -11.58
C ALA A 7 17.90 8.22 -10.57
N GLY A 8 17.23 8.50 -9.45
CA GLY A 8 16.85 7.51 -8.44
C GLY A 8 15.95 6.42 -9.01
N ILE A 9 14.89 6.79 -9.74
CA ILE A 9 13.97 5.84 -10.38
C ILE A 9 14.71 4.96 -11.38
N ILE A 10 15.52 5.54 -12.26
CA ILE A 10 16.31 4.78 -13.25
C ILE A 10 17.25 3.81 -12.54
N PHE A 11 17.96 4.26 -11.50
CA PHE A 11 18.84 3.41 -10.70
C PHE A 11 18.07 2.24 -10.06
N THR A 12 16.91 2.49 -9.47
CA THR A 12 16.03 1.46 -8.90
C THR A 12 15.63 0.43 -9.94
N LEU A 13 15.17 0.86 -11.12
CA LEU A 13 14.78 -0.05 -12.21
C LEU A 13 15.97 -0.90 -12.69
N LEU A 14 17.14 -0.29 -12.87
CA LEU A 14 18.37 -1.01 -13.23
C LEU A 14 18.79 -2.01 -12.16
N ALA A 15 18.67 -1.65 -10.87
CA ALA A 15 18.94 -2.55 -9.76
C ALA A 15 18.00 -3.75 -9.76
N ILE A 16 16.70 -3.55 -10.04
CA ILE A 16 15.72 -4.63 -10.17
C ILE A 16 16.13 -5.58 -11.30
N VAL A 17 16.41 -5.05 -12.49
CA VAL A 17 16.85 -5.86 -13.64
C VAL A 17 18.12 -6.64 -13.30
N PHE A 18 19.10 -6.01 -12.66
CA PHE A 18 20.33 -6.66 -12.22
C PHE A 18 20.06 -7.78 -11.21
N CYS A 19 19.21 -7.54 -10.20
CA CYS A 19 18.81 -8.53 -9.21
C CYS A 19 18.16 -9.75 -9.86
N LEU A 20 17.23 -9.53 -10.78
CA LEU A 20 16.55 -10.60 -11.53
C LEU A 20 17.51 -11.37 -12.43
N TYR A 21 18.39 -10.67 -13.15
CA TYR A 21 19.40 -11.32 -14.01
C TYR A 21 20.35 -12.21 -13.20
N ARG A 22 20.83 -11.72 -12.05
CA ARG A 22 21.88 -12.39 -11.28
C ARG A 22 21.37 -13.44 -10.29
N TRP A 23 20.15 -13.29 -9.77
CA TRP A 23 19.57 -14.13 -8.71
C TRP A 23 18.11 -14.55 -8.95
N GLY A 24 17.52 -14.33 -10.12
CA GLY A 24 16.10 -14.63 -10.39
C GLY A 24 15.71 -16.10 -10.22
N ASN A 25 16.66 -17.03 -10.26
CA ASN A 25 16.43 -18.47 -10.06
C ASN A 25 16.75 -18.96 -8.64
N VAL A 26 17.12 -18.08 -7.71
CA VAL A 26 17.40 -18.46 -6.31
C VAL A 26 16.09 -18.76 -5.61
N LYS A 27 15.98 -19.96 -5.04
CA LYS A 27 14.83 -20.35 -4.22
C LYS A 27 14.98 -19.82 -2.81
N CYS A 28 14.10 -18.90 -2.42
CA CYS A 28 13.99 -18.41 -1.05
C CYS A 28 13.10 -19.34 -0.23
N ILE A 29 13.67 -20.06 0.74
CA ILE A 29 12.93 -21.00 1.59
C ILE A 29 12.71 -20.37 2.96
N GLY A 30 11.46 -20.05 3.27
CA GLY A 30 11.04 -19.54 4.58
C GLY A 30 10.69 -20.66 5.56
N VAL A 31 10.69 -20.35 6.85
CA VAL A 31 10.35 -21.30 7.94
C VAL A 31 8.85 -21.60 8.04
N THR A 32 8.01 -20.72 7.48
CA THR A 32 6.55 -20.83 7.55
C THR A 32 5.93 -20.84 6.14
N PRO A 33 5.91 -21.99 5.44
CA PRO A 33 5.33 -22.06 4.12
C PRO A 33 3.80 -21.85 4.16
N VAL A 34 3.29 -21.15 3.16
CA VAL A 34 1.85 -20.96 2.92
C VAL A 34 1.53 -21.32 1.47
N LYS A 35 0.25 -21.61 1.19
CA LYS A 35 -0.22 -21.83 -0.19
C LYS A 35 -0.08 -20.54 -1.01
N THR A 36 0.13 -20.66 -2.31
CA THR A 36 0.36 -19.53 -3.22
C THR A 36 -0.72 -18.46 -3.13
N PHE A 37 -2.00 -18.84 -3.09
CA PHE A 37 -3.08 -17.86 -2.98
C PHE A 37 -3.04 -17.10 -1.65
N THR A 38 -2.79 -17.80 -0.54
CA THR A 38 -2.60 -17.16 0.77
C THR A 38 -1.41 -16.21 0.76
N PHE A 39 -0.31 -16.59 0.10
CA PHE A 39 0.84 -15.71 -0.05
C PHE A 39 0.50 -14.44 -0.80
N ILE A 40 -0.21 -14.55 -1.93
CA ILE A 40 -0.68 -13.39 -2.72
C ILE A 40 -1.61 -12.52 -1.86
N ALA A 41 -2.55 -13.10 -1.14
CA ALA A 41 -3.46 -12.36 -0.26
C ALA A 41 -2.70 -11.59 0.84
N ILE A 42 -1.66 -12.19 1.44
CA ILE A 42 -0.81 -11.52 2.44
C ILE A 42 -0.07 -10.35 1.80
N LEU A 43 0.55 -10.54 0.64
CA LEU A 43 1.26 -9.46 -0.06
C LEU A 43 0.30 -8.33 -0.46
N PHE A 44 -0.85 -8.68 -1.03
CA PHE A 44 -1.88 -7.72 -1.43
C PHE A 44 -2.38 -6.89 -0.24
N THR A 45 -2.71 -7.56 0.88
CA THR A 45 -3.25 -6.89 2.07
C THR A 45 -2.22 -6.06 2.83
N SER A 46 -0.93 -6.33 2.64
CA SER A 46 0.13 -5.47 3.22
C SER A 46 0.19 -4.07 2.60
N GLY A 47 -0.32 -3.89 1.38
CA GLY A 47 -0.45 -2.59 0.72
C GLY A 47 -1.88 -2.04 0.66
N LEU A 48 -2.86 -2.77 1.20
CA LEU A 48 -4.29 -2.50 0.95
C LEU A 48 -4.82 -1.23 1.63
N ASP A 49 -4.42 -0.99 2.88
CA ASP A 49 -5.03 0.05 3.72
C ASP A 49 -4.75 1.47 3.20
N VAL A 50 -3.55 1.99 3.47
CA VAL A 50 -3.19 3.35 3.12
C VAL A 50 -3.08 3.53 1.60
N GLY A 51 -2.44 2.58 0.90
CA GLY A 51 -2.10 2.73 -0.50
C GLY A 51 -3.19 2.38 -1.51
N LEU A 52 -4.19 1.55 -1.14
CA LEU A 52 -5.23 1.11 -2.09
C LEU A 52 -6.65 1.47 -1.68
N ILE A 53 -6.87 1.92 -0.44
CA ILE A 53 -8.17 2.39 0.02
C ILE A 53 -8.09 3.87 0.39
N MET A 54 -7.24 4.24 1.36
CA MET A 54 -7.26 5.58 1.91
C MET A 54 -6.89 6.65 0.89
N PHE A 55 -5.68 6.60 0.34
CA PHE A 55 -5.24 7.64 -0.59
C PHE A 55 -6.06 7.68 -1.88
N PRO A 56 -6.37 6.54 -2.54
CA PRO A 56 -7.23 6.59 -3.72
C PRO A 56 -8.61 7.21 -3.44
N LEU A 57 -9.21 6.97 -2.27
CA LEU A 57 -10.51 7.58 -1.96
C LEU A 57 -10.40 9.08 -1.64
N THR A 58 -9.30 9.52 -1.04
CA THR A 58 -9.12 10.93 -0.65
C THR A 58 -8.53 11.80 -1.76
N GLU A 59 -7.72 11.22 -2.66
CA GLU A 59 -6.94 11.97 -3.66
C GLU A 59 -7.55 11.93 -5.07
N PHE A 60 -8.23 10.85 -5.46
CA PHE A 60 -8.75 10.67 -6.83
C PHE A 60 -9.57 11.87 -7.33
N ALA A 61 -10.43 12.43 -6.47
CA ALA A 61 -11.24 13.60 -6.82
C ALA A 61 -10.40 14.85 -7.06
N GLY A 62 -9.30 15.01 -6.33
CA GLY A 62 -8.36 16.13 -6.47
C GLY A 62 -7.64 16.12 -7.82
N TYR A 63 -7.34 14.94 -8.37
CA TYR A 63 -6.71 14.84 -9.70
C TYR A 63 -7.63 15.32 -10.83
N GLY A 64 -8.95 15.32 -10.62
CA GLY A 64 -9.93 15.86 -11.57
C GLY A 64 -10.20 17.35 -11.42
N ASP A 65 -9.81 17.96 -10.30
CA ASP A 65 -10.04 19.39 -10.02
C ASP A 65 -8.85 20.23 -10.48
N LEU A 66 -8.84 20.57 -11.77
CA LEU A 66 -7.78 21.38 -12.38
C LEU A 66 -7.77 22.84 -11.91
N ALA A 67 -8.79 23.30 -11.19
CA ALA A 67 -8.79 24.65 -10.62
C ALA A 67 -7.90 24.73 -9.37
N THR A 68 -7.91 23.68 -8.55
CA THR A 68 -7.06 23.58 -7.34
C THR A 68 -5.74 22.86 -7.61
N SER A 69 -5.73 21.91 -8.55
CA SER A 69 -4.58 21.04 -8.84
C SER A 69 -4.22 21.03 -10.34
N PRO A 70 -3.85 22.18 -10.93
CA PRO A 70 -3.58 22.31 -12.36
C PRO A 70 -2.41 21.42 -12.85
N GLU A 71 -1.50 21.03 -11.96
CA GLU A 71 -0.37 20.15 -12.27
C GLU A 71 -0.78 18.75 -12.76
N TYR A 72 -2.01 18.31 -12.48
CA TYR A 72 -2.53 17.01 -12.92
C TYR A 72 -3.21 17.05 -14.30
N GLY A 73 -3.32 18.23 -14.93
CA GLY A 73 -4.01 18.40 -16.22
C GLY A 73 -3.38 17.70 -17.42
N PHE A 74 -2.25 17.01 -17.24
CA PHE A 74 -1.56 16.28 -18.31
C PHE A 74 -2.18 14.90 -18.61
N SER A 75 -2.99 14.35 -17.70
CA SER A 75 -3.63 13.05 -17.87
C SER A 75 -4.98 12.98 -17.16
N ASN A 76 -5.66 11.84 -17.23
CA ASN A 76 -6.91 11.63 -16.51
C ASN A 76 -6.65 11.08 -15.08
N PRO A 77 -7.57 11.30 -14.12
CA PRO A 77 -7.40 10.87 -12.73
C PRO A 77 -7.07 9.38 -12.57
N LEU A 78 -7.68 8.50 -13.38
CA LEU A 78 -7.47 7.05 -13.26
C LEU A 78 -6.04 6.64 -13.67
N ALA A 79 -5.50 7.24 -14.73
CA ALA A 79 -4.13 7.01 -15.15
C ALA A 79 -3.11 7.56 -14.14
N ILE A 80 -3.42 8.68 -13.48
CA ILE A 80 -2.58 9.28 -12.43
C ILE A 80 -2.53 8.37 -11.19
N GLU A 81 -3.68 7.91 -10.71
CA GLU A 81 -3.76 6.91 -9.63
C GLU A 81 -2.98 5.63 -9.97
N PHE A 82 -3.15 5.13 -11.19
CA PHE A 82 -2.42 3.96 -11.65
C PHE A 82 -0.90 4.20 -11.68
N ALA A 83 -0.45 5.43 -11.98
CA ALA A 83 0.96 5.77 -11.92
C ALA A 83 1.52 5.73 -10.49
N TYR A 84 0.76 6.22 -9.51
CA TYR A 84 1.17 6.23 -8.10
C TYR A 84 1.17 4.84 -7.47
N TRP A 85 0.14 4.03 -7.73
CA TRP A 85 -0.12 2.78 -6.99
C TRP A 85 0.06 1.50 -7.81
N GLY A 86 0.24 1.62 -9.13
CA GLY A 86 0.29 0.51 -10.08
C GLY A 86 1.56 -0.35 -9.96
N PHE A 87 2.63 -0.03 -10.68
CA PHE A 87 3.81 -0.92 -10.78
C PHE A 87 5.04 -0.43 -10.02
N LEU A 88 5.32 0.87 -10.05
CA LEU A 88 6.62 1.41 -9.63
C LEU A 88 6.85 1.21 -8.13
N ILE A 89 5.83 1.46 -7.30
CA ILE A 89 5.92 1.29 -5.84
C ILE A 89 6.25 -0.17 -5.45
N TRP A 90 5.69 -1.14 -6.17
CA TRP A 90 5.98 -2.56 -5.94
C TRP A 90 7.40 -2.94 -6.31
N GLY A 91 8.01 -2.24 -7.27
CA GLY A 91 9.44 -2.37 -7.57
C GLY A 91 10.34 -2.01 -6.38
N PHE A 92 9.99 -0.95 -5.64
CA PHE A 92 10.71 -0.58 -4.41
C PHE A 92 10.53 -1.62 -3.30
N TYR A 93 9.31 -2.16 -3.14
CA TYR A 93 9.07 -3.26 -2.20
C TYR A 93 9.86 -4.50 -2.59
N PHE A 94 9.92 -4.85 -3.89
CA PHE A 94 10.72 -5.96 -4.38
C PHE A 94 12.20 -5.83 -3.99
N LEU A 95 12.84 -4.67 -4.18
CA LEU A 95 14.26 -4.50 -3.82
C LEU A 95 14.51 -4.69 -2.32
N THR A 96 13.62 -4.15 -1.49
CA THR A 96 13.72 -4.29 -0.04
C THR A 96 13.53 -5.75 0.38
N SER A 97 12.51 -6.43 -0.15
CA SER A 97 12.29 -7.86 0.08
C SER A 97 13.46 -8.71 -0.41
N PHE A 98 13.99 -8.40 -1.59
CA PHE A 98 15.15 -9.09 -2.16
C PHE A 98 16.38 -8.98 -1.25
N TYR A 99 16.65 -7.79 -0.71
CA TYR A 99 17.73 -7.59 0.25
C TYR A 99 17.58 -8.54 1.44
N PHE A 100 16.41 -8.55 2.10
CA PHE A 100 16.19 -9.40 3.28
C PHE A 100 16.18 -10.90 2.96
N CYS A 101 15.73 -11.30 1.78
CA CYS A 101 15.68 -12.72 1.41
C CYS A 101 17.01 -13.29 0.91
N VAL A 102 17.83 -12.50 0.21
CA VAL A 102 19.00 -13.02 -0.54
C VAL A 102 20.33 -12.45 -0.05
N ILE A 103 20.35 -11.18 0.36
CA ILE A 103 21.58 -10.46 0.71
C ILE A 103 21.82 -10.46 2.22
N GLU A 104 20.83 -10.05 3.02
CA GLU A 104 20.93 -9.93 4.48
C GLU A 104 21.40 -11.22 5.16
N PRO A 105 20.95 -12.44 4.79
CA PRO A 105 21.44 -13.67 5.40
C PRO A 105 22.96 -13.88 5.27
N LYS A 106 23.62 -13.18 4.34
CA LYS A 106 25.07 -13.27 4.09
C LYS A 106 25.85 -12.11 4.73
N VAL A 107 25.26 -10.92 4.80
CA VAL A 107 25.94 -9.72 5.32
C VAL A 107 25.70 -9.51 6.81
N GLY A 108 24.54 -9.93 7.34
CA GLY A 108 24.18 -9.82 8.75
C GLY A 108 24.22 -8.38 9.27
N PHE A 109 23.85 -7.40 8.45
CA PHE A 109 23.96 -5.97 8.80
C PHE A 109 23.10 -5.63 10.02
N PHE A 110 21.93 -6.24 10.15
CA PHE A 110 21.00 -6.02 11.26
C PHE A 110 21.40 -6.78 12.54
N GLN A 111 22.49 -7.55 12.52
CA GLN A 111 23.07 -8.14 13.73
C GLN A 111 23.87 -7.10 14.54
N ILE A 112 24.26 -5.98 13.92
CA ILE A 112 24.97 -4.89 14.59
C ILE A 112 24.02 -4.23 15.59
N PRO A 113 24.36 -4.15 16.91
CA PRO A 113 23.45 -3.66 17.94
C PRO A 113 22.90 -2.25 17.69
N LEU A 114 23.75 -1.34 17.19
CA LEU A 114 23.34 0.03 16.85
C LEU A 114 22.32 0.04 15.70
N ILE A 115 22.56 -0.74 14.65
CA ILE A 115 21.64 -0.83 13.50
C ILE A 115 20.30 -1.42 13.93
N LYS A 116 20.32 -2.45 14.77
CA LYS A 116 19.10 -3.03 15.34
C LYS A 116 18.31 -2.02 16.18
N TRP A 117 19.00 -1.20 16.98
CA TRP A 117 18.35 -0.14 17.75
C TRP A 117 17.73 0.94 16.85
N ILE A 118 18.46 1.40 15.83
CA ILE A 118 17.95 2.36 14.83
C ILE A 118 16.73 1.79 14.10
N ASN A 119 16.81 0.52 13.67
CA ASN A 119 15.71 -0.16 13.00
C ASN A 119 14.44 -0.20 13.87
N ASN A 120 14.59 -0.49 15.17
CA ASN A 120 13.44 -0.47 16.08
C ASN A 120 12.82 0.93 16.21
N VAL A 121 13.64 1.99 16.24
CA VAL A 121 13.15 3.38 16.25
C VAL A 121 12.39 3.70 14.95
N VAL A 122 12.92 3.29 13.80
CA VAL A 122 12.26 3.46 12.50
C VAL A 122 10.91 2.73 12.47
N ILE A 123 10.86 1.48 12.93
CA ILE A 123 9.61 0.70 13.00
C ILE A 123 8.58 1.42 13.87
N ILE A 124 8.96 1.88 15.06
CA ILE A 124 8.05 2.62 15.95
C ILE A 124 7.55 3.90 15.24
N GLY A 125 8.44 4.63 14.57
CA GLY A 125 8.08 5.82 13.80
C GLY A 125 7.09 5.53 12.68
N THR A 126 7.30 4.47 11.89
CA THR A 126 6.39 4.06 10.81
C THR A 126 5.04 3.60 11.35
N CYS A 127 5.02 2.83 12.44
CA CYS A 127 3.76 2.43 13.09
C CYS A 127 3.00 3.64 13.66
N ALA A 128 3.69 4.57 14.31
CA ALA A 128 3.09 5.78 14.84
C ALA A 128 2.54 6.69 13.73
N PHE A 129 3.28 6.84 12.63
CA PHE A 129 2.83 7.58 11.45
C PHE A 129 1.57 6.96 10.83
N THR A 130 1.53 5.63 10.71
CA THR A 130 0.34 4.92 10.19
C THR A 130 -0.88 5.12 11.09
N ALA A 131 -0.70 5.01 12.41
CA ALA A 131 -1.78 5.28 13.36
C ALA A 131 -2.25 6.75 13.33
N TYR A 132 -1.32 7.68 13.14
CA TYR A 132 -1.63 9.10 12.96
C TYR A 132 -2.44 9.34 11.68
N LEU A 133 -2.05 8.73 10.55
CA LEU A 133 -2.81 8.82 9.30
C LEU A 133 -4.24 8.30 9.47
N LEU A 134 -4.42 7.16 10.15
CA LEU A 134 -5.76 6.68 10.47
C LEU A 134 -6.54 7.69 11.31
N LEU A 135 -5.92 8.23 12.37
CA LEU A 135 -6.56 9.20 13.27
C LEU A 135 -7.03 10.46 12.53
N THR A 136 -6.21 10.99 11.61
CA THR A 136 -6.53 12.20 10.87
C THR A 136 -7.57 11.99 9.78
N ASN A 137 -7.72 10.76 9.28
CA ASN A 137 -8.69 10.43 8.23
C ASN A 137 -10.01 9.85 8.76
N LEU A 138 -10.07 9.44 10.03
CA LEU A 138 -11.32 8.99 10.68
C LEU A 138 -12.50 9.97 10.58
N PRO A 139 -12.32 11.31 10.68
CA PRO A 139 -13.42 12.25 10.47
C PRO A 139 -14.01 12.17 9.06
N TRP A 140 -13.18 11.88 8.05
CA TRP A 140 -13.64 11.70 6.67
C TRP A 140 -14.40 10.37 6.50
N TYR A 141 -13.93 9.29 7.14
CA TYR A 141 -14.59 7.99 7.09
C TYR A 141 -15.91 7.93 7.89
N LEU A 142 -15.97 8.61 9.03
CA LEU A 142 -17.11 8.58 9.96
C LEU A 142 -17.55 10.02 10.29
N PRO A 143 -18.08 10.76 9.30
CA PRO A 143 -18.43 12.17 9.48
C PRO A 143 -19.51 12.35 10.54
N GLU A 144 -20.42 11.39 10.70
CA GLU A 144 -21.50 11.40 11.70
C GLU A 144 -21.00 11.43 13.15
N LEU A 145 -19.77 10.93 13.40
CA LEU A 145 -19.16 10.93 14.73
C LEU A 145 -18.34 12.20 15.01
N SER A 146 -18.20 13.08 14.02
CA SER A 146 -17.47 14.34 14.15
C SER A 146 -18.41 15.53 13.98
N GLU A 147 -18.36 16.49 14.89
CA GLU A 147 -18.82 17.84 14.58
C GLU A 147 -17.75 18.52 13.71
N GLN A 148 -18.10 18.83 12.46
CA GLN A 148 -17.29 19.64 11.53
C GLN A 148 -15.78 19.29 11.51
N GLY A 149 -15.42 18.00 11.41
CA GLY A 149 -14.03 17.58 11.21
C GLY A 149 -13.12 17.66 12.45
N SER A 150 -13.68 17.88 13.65
CA SER A 150 -12.91 17.86 14.89
C SER A 150 -12.53 16.44 15.32
N ILE A 151 -11.31 16.27 15.84
CA ILE A 151 -10.87 15.02 16.45
C ILE A 151 -11.49 14.88 17.84
N VAL A 152 -12.46 13.97 17.98
CA VAL A 152 -13.13 13.68 19.25
C VAL A 152 -12.49 12.50 19.98
N THR A 153 -12.74 12.39 21.29
CA THR A 153 -12.25 11.29 22.14
C THR A 153 -12.56 9.90 21.56
N THR A 154 -13.71 9.75 20.89
CA THR A 154 -14.12 8.50 20.24
C THR A 154 -13.11 8.01 19.21
N PHE A 155 -12.48 8.90 18.42
CA PHE A 155 -11.48 8.50 17.43
C PHE A 155 -10.20 7.96 18.07
N TYR A 156 -9.76 8.53 19.19
CA TYR A 156 -8.64 7.97 19.96
C TYR A 156 -8.95 6.57 20.48
N VAL A 157 -10.17 6.31 20.93
CA VAL A 157 -10.61 4.98 21.37
C VAL A 157 -10.60 3.98 20.20
N ILE A 158 -11.09 4.38 19.02
CA ILE A 158 -11.06 3.54 17.82
C ILE A 158 -9.62 3.20 17.43
N VAL A 159 -8.73 4.20 17.31
CA VAL A 159 -7.33 3.98 16.96
C VAL A 159 -6.63 3.09 17.99
N PHE A 160 -6.88 3.31 19.27
CA PHE A 160 -6.33 2.46 20.33
C PHE A 160 -6.80 1.01 20.23
N ALA A 161 -8.09 0.78 19.96
CA ALA A 161 -8.64 -0.56 19.75
C ALA A 161 -8.02 -1.24 18.51
N VAL A 162 -7.82 -0.50 17.42
CA VAL A 162 -7.14 -0.99 16.21
C VAL A 162 -5.70 -1.38 16.51
N ILE A 163 -4.96 -0.57 17.27
CA ILE A 163 -3.59 -0.90 17.71
C ILE A 163 -3.56 -2.20 18.51
N ILE A 164 -4.47 -2.38 19.48
CA ILE A 164 -4.55 -3.62 20.27
C ILE A 164 -4.84 -4.82 19.35
N ALA A 165 -5.80 -4.69 18.43
CA ALA A 165 -6.15 -5.76 17.49
C ALA A 165 -4.97 -6.10 16.55
N ALA A 166 -4.22 -5.09 16.10
CA ALA A 166 -3.03 -5.27 15.27
C ALA A 166 -1.92 -6.00 16.04
N VAL A 167 -1.64 -5.60 17.29
CA VAL A 167 -0.65 -6.27 18.15
C VAL A 167 -1.07 -7.71 18.41
N PHE A 168 -2.33 -7.95 18.76
CA PHE A 168 -2.84 -9.30 19.02
C PHE A 168 -2.76 -10.20 17.79
N SER A 169 -3.21 -9.71 16.62
CA SER A 169 -3.17 -10.49 15.38
C SER A 169 -1.74 -10.74 14.86
N SER A 170 -0.77 -9.91 15.24
CA SER A 170 0.65 -10.11 14.87
C SER A 170 1.35 -11.22 15.65
N THR A 171 0.73 -11.78 16.71
CA THR A 171 1.35 -12.80 17.57
C THR A 171 1.54 -14.15 16.88
N ASP A 172 0.67 -14.51 15.95
CA ASP A 172 0.71 -15.77 15.23
C ASP A 172 0.33 -15.56 13.76
N ILE A 173 1.13 -16.15 12.86
CA ILE A 173 0.91 -16.12 11.42
C ILE A 173 -0.45 -16.69 11.00
N LYS A 174 -1.07 -17.52 11.85
CA LYS A 174 -2.44 -18.01 11.64
C LYS A 174 -3.45 -16.86 11.52
N TYR A 175 -3.36 -15.84 12.38
CA TYR A 175 -4.29 -14.71 12.35
C TYR A 175 -4.07 -13.86 11.11
N VAL A 176 -2.81 -13.55 10.79
CA VAL A 176 -2.44 -12.82 9.56
C VAL A 176 -3.01 -13.52 8.33
N ARG A 177 -2.88 -14.84 8.24
CA ARG A 177 -3.45 -15.62 7.13
C ARG A 177 -4.97 -15.45 7.01
N ILE A 178 -5.70 -15.57 8.12
CA ILE A 178 -7.16 -15.49 8.11
C ILE A 178 -7.59 -14.07 7.74
N LEU A 179 -6.99 -13.06 8.35
CA LEU A 179 -7.26 -11.65 8.09
C LEU A 179 -6.96 -11.30 6.63
N SER A 180 -5.80 -11.68 6.09
CA SER A 180 -5.45 -11.40 4.70
C SER A 180 -6.44 -12.02 3.71
N LEU A 181 -6.86 -13.28 3.94
CA LEU A 181 -7.86 -13.92 3.07
C LEU A 181 -9.22 -13.23 3.18
N ALA A 182 -9.69 -12.95 4.41
CA ALA A 182 -10.96 -12.29 4.65
C ALA A 182 -10.99 -10.88 4.04
N SER A 183 -9.94 -10.07 4.26
CA SER A 183 -9.81 -8.72 3.72
C SER A 183 -9.72 -8.71 2.19
N THR A 184 -9.05 -9.69 1.57
CA THR A 184 -9.02 -9.81 0.11
C THR A 184 -10.42 -10.02 -0.46
N TRP A 185 -11.19 -10.96 0.12
CA TRP A 185 -12.56 -11.21 -0.31
C TRP A 185 -13.50 -10.03 -0.02
N LEU A 186 -13.34 -9.40 1.15
CA LEU A 186 -14.12 -8.21 1.51
C LEU A 186 -13.85 -7.07 0.53
N PHE A 187 -12.59 -6.83 0.16
CA PHE A 187 -12.23 -5.79 -0.80
C PHE A 187 -12.85 -6.06 -2.19
N LEU A 188 -12.76 -7.30 -2.69
CA LEU A 188 -13.41 -7.68 -3.95
C LEU A 188 -14.94 -7.54 -3.88
N ALA A 189 -15.54 -7.90 -2.75
CA ALA A 189 -16.97 -7.72 -2.51
C ALA A 189 -17.36 -6.23 -2.49
N LEU A 190 -16.56 -5.37 -1.86
CA LEU A 190 -16.78 -3.92 -1.86
C LEU A 190 -16.70 -3.34 -3.27
N ILE A 191 -15.73 -3.75 -4.09
CA ILE A 191 -15.66 -3.35 -5.51
C ILE A 191 -16.95 -3.75 -6.24
N ALA A 192 -17.41 -4.99 -6.07
CA ALA A 192 -18.62 -5.46 -6.72
C ALA A 192 -19.88 -4.70 -6.26
N VAL A 193 -19.98 -4.41 -4.95
CA VAL A 193 -21.07 -3.60 -4.38
C VAL A 193 -21.03 -2.19 -4.94
N MET A 194 -19.87 -1.53 -4.96
CA MET A 194 -19.72 -0.18 -5.49
C MET A 194 -20.05 -0.11 -6.99
N TRP A 195 -19.62 -1.11 -7.77
CA TRP A 195 -19.98 -1.20 -9.18
C TRP A 195 -21.50 -1.32 -9.37
N PHE A 196 -22.15 -2.17 -8.58
CA PHE A 196 -23.60 -2.32 -8.61
C PHE A 196 -24.35 -1.04 -8.20
N LEU A 197 -23.91 -0.39 -7.12
CA LEU A 197 -24.51 0.85 -6.62
C LEU A 197 -24.29 2.04 -7.56
N ALA A 198 -23.17 2.06 -8.29
CA ALA A 198 -22.92 3.04 -9.34
C ALA A 198 -23.83 2.85 -10.56
N ALA A 199 -24.59 1.75 -10.63
CA ALA A 199 -25.47 1.38 -11.73
C ALA A 199 -24.78 1.39 -13.11
N MET A 200 -23.46 1.13 -13.13
CA MET A 200 -22.67 1.18 -14.36
C MET A 200 -22.83 -0.10 -15.17
N GLY A 201 -23.14 0.06 -16.46
CA GLY A 201 -23.17 -1.06 -17.40
C GLY A 201 -21.77 -1.67 -17.62
N PRO A 202 -21.65 -2.94 -18.08
CA PRO A 202 -20.36 -3.56 -18.39
C PRO A 202 -19.53 -2.77 -19.43
N ASN A 203 -20.20 -2.16 -20.41
CA ASN A 203 -19.53 -1.33 -21.42
C ASN A 203 -18.97 -0.04 -20.82
N GLU A 204 -19.71 0.61 -19.93
CA GLU A 204 -19.25 1.83 -19.24
C GLU A 204 -18.05 1.53 -18.35
N MET A 205 -18.04 0.37 -17.68
CA MET A 205 -16.88 -0.08 -16.92
C MET A 205 -15.65 -0.31 -17.81
N LEU A 206 -15.83 -0.90 -19.00
CA LEU A 206 -14.74 -1.08 -19.96
C LEU A 206 -14.24 0.28 -20.47
N ASP A 207 -15.13 1.22 -20.77
CA ASP A 207 -14.78 2.57 -21.19
C ASP A 207 -13.99 3.31 -20.09
N ALA A 208 -14.41 3.18 -18.83
CA ALA A 208 -13.65 3.71 -17.69
C ALA A 208 -12.27 3.03 -17.56
N ALA A 209 -12.20 1.70 -17.67
CA ALA A 209 -10.94 0.97 -17.60
C ALA A 209 -9.95 1.37 -18.72
N ASN A 210 -10.46 1.72 -19.90
CA ASN A 210 -9.65 2.20 -21.02
C ASN A 210 -8.93 3.53 -20.73
N LEU A 211 -9.41 4.32 -19.75
CA LEU A 211 -8.73 5.55 -19.33
C LEU A 211 -7.33 5.27 -18.74
N ILE A 212 -7.07 4.06 -18.21
CA ILE A 212 -5.73 3.65 -17.78
C ILE A 212 -4.73 3.70 -18.96
N GLY A 213 -5.20 3.59 -20.20
CA GLY A 213 -4.38 3.66 -21.40
C GLY A 213 -3.50 4.92 -21.49
N ASN A 214 -3.96 6.06 -20.95
CA ASN A 214 -3.19 7.30 -20.92
C ASN A 214 -1.91 7.21 -20.08
N TYR A 215 -1.75 6.18 -19.24
CA TYR A 215 -0.50 5.93 -18.51
C TYR A 215 0.64 5.50 -19.44
N PHE A 216 0.33 4.84 -20.56
CA PHE A 216 1.32 4.21 -21.45
C PHE A 216 1.71 5.07 -22.66
N VAL A 217 1.09 6.23 -22.83
CA VAL A 217 1.26 7.15 -23.97
C VAL A 217 1.90 8.44 -23.46
#